data_AF-A0A6J1QNQ7-F1
#
_entry.id   AF-A0A6J1QNQ7-F1
#
_cell.length_a   1.000
_cell.length_b   1.000
_cell.length_c   1.000
_cell.angle_alpha   90.00
_cell.angle_beta   90.00
_cell.angle_gamma   90.00
#
_symmetry.space_group_name_H-M   'P 1'
#
loop_
_entity.id
_entity.type
_entity.pdbx_description
1 polymer ?
#
loop_
_entity_poly.entity_id
_entity_poly.type
_entity_poly.pdbx_seq_one_letter_code
_entity_poly.pdbx_strand_id
1 'polypeptide(L)'
;MVLFPEGGFLCKRRETSQKYAKKNNLPILENVTLPRVGAMQMIFDTLGPAESRNAEAQHLNSRPSMMVANPEISWILDITIAYPQGKPLDLPTIITGSRPPCETVLFYRLFPSSVVPREPEQLSKWLYDRWVEKEALLEHFYKHGTFLGTNGSNRENSKLHQDPLRFLVLHLFFITSSYIHYSMLTYVLSCFW
;
A
#
# COMPACT_ATOMS: atom_id res chain seq x y z
N MET A 1 -0.13 10.04 0.10
CA MET A 1 0.46 8.91 -0.65
C MET A 1 0.86 7.80 0.32
N VAL A 2 0.81 6.52 -0.06
CA VAL A 2 1.23 5.40 0.81
C VAL A 2 2.49 4.75 0.25
N LEU A 3 3.50 4.53 1.09
CA LEU A 3 4.67 3.71 0.80
C LEU A 3 4.52 2.37 1.53
N PHE A 4 4.63 1.28 0.77
CA PHE A 4 4.41 -0.06 1.27
C PHE A 4 5.41 -1.03 0.61
N PRO A 5 6.26 -1.73 1.38
CA PRO A 5 7.07 -2.82 0.84
C PRO A 5 6.13 -3.95 0.43
N GLU A 6 6.46 -4.66 -0.64
CA GLU A 6 5.49 -5.42 -1.46
C GLU A 6 4.79 -6.65 -0.83
N GLY A 7 4.79 -6.78 0.49
CA GLY A 7 3.94 -7.73 1.23
C GLY A 7 3.98 -9.13 0.62
N GLY A 8 2.81 -9.66 0.27
CA GLY A 8 2.60 -11.01 -0.28
C GLY A 8 3.37 -11.36 -1.56
N PHE A 9 3.99 -10.38 -2.25
CA PHE A 9 4.76 -10.62 -3.47
C PHE A 9 6.26 -10.79 -3.25
N LEU A 10 6.74 -10.62 -2.01
CA LEU A 10 8.17 -10.71 -1.68
C LEU A 10 8.80 -12.01 -2.20
N CYS A 11 8.18 -13.16 -1.96
CA CYS A 11 8.72 -14.45 -2.37
C CYS A 11 8.92 -14.55 -3.89
N LYS A 12 8.01 -13.98 -4.68
CA LYS A 12 8.08 -13.99 -6.15
C LYS A 12 9.08 -12.99 -6.71
N ARG A 13 9.34 -11.88 -6.00
CA ARG A 13 10.11 -10.74 -6.51
C ARG A 13 11.50 -10.60 -5.89
N ARG A 14 11.80 -11.31 -4.80
CA ARG A 14 13.08 -11.25 -4.10
C ARG A 14 14.26 -11.53 -5.02
N GLU A 15 14.24 -12.66 -5.74
CA GLU A 15 15.38 -13.04 -6.60
C GLU A 15 15.67 -11.99 -7.69
N THR A 16 14.63 -11.51 -8.38
CA THR A 16 14.77 -10.46 -9.40
C THR A 16 15.27 -9.15 -8.80
N SER A 17 14.76 -8.77 -7.62
CA SER A 17 15.21 -7.58 -6.89
C SER A 17 16.69 -7.69 -6.52
N GLN A 18 17.14 -8.85 -6.03
CA GLN A 18 18.54 -9.07 -5.66
C GLN A 18 19.47 -9.07 -6.88
N LYS A 19 19.04 -9.64 -8.01
CA LYS A 19 19.79 -9.55 -9.28
C LYS A 19 19.95 -8.10 -9.74
N TYR A 20 18.88 -7.31 -9.66
CA TYR A 20 18.93 -5.88 -9.96
C TYR A 20 19.86 -5.13 -9.01
N ALA A 21 19.79 -5.43 -7.70
CA ALA A 21 20.63 -4.81 -6.69
C ALA A 21 22.13 -5.06 -6.96
N LYS A 22 22.51 -6.32 -7.22
CA LYS A 22 23.88 -6.70 -7.58
C LYS A 22 24.38 -5.97 -8.83
N LYS A 23 23.54 -5.87 -9.86
CA LYS A 23 23.91 -5.20 -11.13
C LYS A 23 24.16 -3.70 -10.95
N ASN A 24 23.47 -3.05 -10.02
CA ASN A 24 23.52 -1.60 -9.82
C ASN A 24 24.29 -1.20 -8.55
N ASN A 25 25.03 -2.12 -7.92
CA ASN A 25 25.77 -1.88 -6.67
C ASN A 25 24.89 -1.33 -5.52
N LEU A 26 23.66 -1.83 -5.42
CA LEU A 26 22.71 -1.49 -4.35
C LEU A 26 22.74 -2.57 -3.25
N PRO A 27 22.33 -2.21 -2.02
CA PRO A 27 22.26 -3.17 -0.92
C PRO A 27 21.32 -4.34 -1.24
N ILE A 28 21.72 -5.54 -0.84
CA ILE A 28 20.91 -6.74 -0.95
C ILE A 28 19.96 -6.79 0.24
N LEU A 29 18.65 -6.79 -0.05
CA LEU A 29 17.58 -6.81 0.95
C LEU A 29 16.91 -8.19 0.94
N GLU A 30 16.55 -8.70 2.12
CA GLU A 30 15.98 -10.04 2.29
C GLU A 30 14.50 -10.00 2.68
N ASN A 31 14.12 -9.05 3.55
CA ASN A 31 12.77 -8.87 4.08
C ASN A 31 11.91 -7.93 3.23
N VAL A 32 12.53 -7.15 2.34
CA VAL A 32 11.84 -6.30 1.36
C VAL A 32 12.45 -6.41 -0.03
N THR A 33 11.71 -6.02 -1.07
CA THR A 33 12.24 -5.84 -2.43
C THR A 33 12.47 -4.38 -2.72
N LEU A 34 13.52 -4.04 -3.48
CA LEU A 34 13.81 -2.67 -3.89
C LEU A 34 12.59 -2.03 -4.57
N PRO A 35 12.28 -0.76 -4.23
CA PRO A 35 11.13 -0.06 -4.76
C PRO A 35 11.35 0.35 -6.22
N ARG A 36 10.25 0.49 -6.95
CA ARG A 36 10.26 1.16 -8.26
C ARG A 36 10.01 2.65 -8.05
N VAL A 37 10.83 3.50 -8.65
CA VAL A 37 10.81 4.96 -8.44
C VAL A 37 9.82 5.69 -9.34
N GLY A 38 9.54 5.17 -10.54
CA GLY A 38 8.80 5.92 -11.58
C GLY A 38 7.38 6.32 -11.20
N ALA A 39 6.65 5.48 -10.46
CA ALA A 39 5.29 5.83 -10.02
C ALA A 39 5.32 6.99 -9.01
N MET A 40 6.28 6.97 -8.08
CA MET A 40 6.42 8.05 -7.10
C MET A 40 6.79 9.36 -7.77
N GLN A 41 7.70 9.32 -8.75
CA GLN A 41 8.09 10.48 -9.54
C GLN A 41 6.87 11.12 -10.25
N MET A 42 6.14 10.33 -11.05
CA MET A 42 4.93 10.80 -11.74
C MET A 42 3.89 11.40 -10.79
N ILE A 43 3.69 10.79 -9.62
CA ILE A 43 2.75 11.28 -8.62
C ILE A 43 3.21 12.64 -8.07
N PHE A 44 4.49 12.81 -7.76
CA PHE A 44 5.02 14.07 -7.24
C PHE A 44 5.08 15.17 -8.30
N ASP A 45 5.33 14.82 -9.56
CA ASP A 45 5.28 15.75 -10.69
C ASP A 45 3.85 16.30 -10.90
N THR A 46 2.83 15.46 -10.68
CA THR A 46 1.42 15.83 -10.89
C THR A 46 0.80 16.51 -9.66
N LEU A 47 1.06 15.99 -8.46
CA LEU A 47 0.32 16.28 -7.22
C LEU A 47 1.22 16.74 -6.07
N GLY A 48 2.51 16.94 -6.27
CA GLY A 48 3.37 17.49 -5.21
C GLY A 48 3.05 18.96 -4.91
N PRO A 49 3.49 19.49 -3.75
CA PRO A 49 3.26 20.88 -3.36
C PRO A 49 3.67 21.91 -4.43
N ALA A 50 2.87 22.98 -4.59
CA ALA A 50 2.95 23.97 -5.67
C ALA A 50 4.20 24.86 -5.74
N GLU A 51 5.15 24.75 -4.80
CA GLU A 51 6.34 25.63 -4.77
C GLU A 51 7.14 25.63 -6.08
N SER A 52 7.00 24.61 -6.94
CA SER A 52 7.64 24.53 -8.26
C SER A 52 6.76 24.89 -9.47
N ARG A 53 5.42 24.90 -9.38
CA ARG A 53 4.55 25.27 -10.52
C ARG A 53 4.76 26.73 -10.95
N ASN A 54 5.17 27.56 -10.01
CA ASN A 54 5.34 28.99 -10.20
C ASN A 54 6.60 29.36 -11.02
N ALA A 55 7.55 28.44 -11.24
CA ALA A 55 8.74 28.72 -12.07
C ALA A 55 8.47 28.51 -13.58
N GLU A 56 7.61 27.55 -13.93
CA GLU A 56 7.33 27.18 -15.32
C GLU A 56 6.04 27.84 -15.87
N ALA A 57 5.06 28.13 -15.00
CA ALA A 57 3.78 28.73 -15.40
C ALA A 57 3.86 30.25 -15.64
N GLN A 58 4.98 30.91 -15.35
CA GLN A 58 5.11 32.37 -15.53
C GLN A 58 5.24 32.81 -17.00
N HIS A 59 5.35 31.89 -17.98
CA HIS A 59 5.52 32.28 -19.38
C HIS A 59 4.24 32.21 -20.24
N LEU A 60 3.15 31.57 -19.80
CA LEU A 60 1.94 31.43 -20.61
C LEU A 60 0.67 31.47 -19.75
N ASN A 61 -0.04 32.60 -19.83
CA ASN A 61 -1.50 32.78 -19.72
C ASN A 61 -2.00 33.72 -18.60
N SER A 62 -2.15 34.98 -18.97
CA SER A 62 -3.08 35.94 -18.37
C SER A 62 -4.53 35.55 -18.69
N ARG A 63 -5.14 34.63 -17.92
CA ARG A 63 -6.61 34.49 -17.83
C ARG A 63 -7.00 34.14 -16.39
N PRO A 64 -8.04 34.77 -15.81
CA PRO A 64 -8.51 34.44 -14.47
C PRO A 64 -9.28 33.12 -14.55
N SER A 65 -8.59 32.01 -14.30
CA SER A 65 -9.24 30.72 -14.12
C SER A 65 -9.87 30.68 -12.73
N MET A 66 -11.14 30.30 -12.64
CA MET A 66 -11.80 29.99 -11.36
C MET A 66 -10.89 29.10 -10.52
N MET A 67 -10.76 29.41 -9.23
CA MET A 67 -9.86 28.75 -8.28
C MET A 67 -10.32 27.30 -8.03
N VAL A 68 -10.04 26.41 -8.98
CA VAL A 68 -10.06 24.97 -8.77
C VAL A 68 -8.84 24.69 -7.91
N ALA A 69 -9.07 24.39 -6.63
CA ALA A 69 -8.01 23.94 -5.73
C ALA A 69 -7.40 22.68 -6.34
N ASN A 70 -6.18 22.80 -6.88
CA ASN A 70 -5.44 21.64 -7.36
C ASN A 70 -5.14 20.76 -6.15
N PRO A 71 -5.53 19.48 -6.14
CA PRO A 71 -5.25 18.60 -5.03
C PRO A 71 -3.74 18.40 -4.88
N GLU A 72 -3.22 18.65 -3.67
CA GLU A 72 -1.80 18.48 -3.36
C GLU A 72 -1.60 17.41 -2.29
N ILE A 73 -0.51 16.65 -2.42
CA ILE A 73 -0.09 15.67 -1.44
C ILE A 73 0.68 16.40 -0.34
N SER A 74 0.10 16.47 0.87
CA SER A 74 0.78 17.02 2.04
C SER A 74 1.60 15.98 2.81
N TRP A 75 1.20 14.71 2.77
CA TRP A 75 1.79 13.65 3.58
C TRP A 75 2.01 12.34 2.82
N ILE A 76 3.13 11.71 3.14
CA ILE A 76 3.43 10.32 2.82
C ILE A 76 3.24 9.48 4.08
N LEU A 77 2.31 8.53 4.00
CA LEU A 77 2.14 7.48 4.99
C LEU A 77 3.03 6.29 4.62
N ASP A 78 4.07 6.07 5.40
CA ASP A 78 4.98 4.96 5.19
C ASP A 78 4.64 3.82 6.14
N ILE A 79 4.28 2.66 5.59
CA ILE A 79 3.77 1.50 6.33
C ILE A 79 4.74 0.33 6.18
N THR A 80 5.06 -0.31 7.30
CA THR A 80 5.82 -1.55 7.39
C THR A 80 4.95 -2.58 8.09
N ILE A 81 4.68 -3.69 7.43
CA ILE A 81 3.85 -4.76 7.99
C ILE A 81 4.74 -5.96 8.28
N ALA A 82 4.76 -6.38 9.54
CA ALA A 82 5.43 -7.61 9.95
C ALA A 82 4.39 -8.72 10.13
N TYR A 83 4.67 -9.85 9.48
CA TYR A 83 3.87 -11.06 9.58
C TYR A 83 4.58 -12.09 10.47
N PRO A 84 3.85 -12.97 11.18
CA PRO A 84 4.49 -14.03 11.93
C PRO A 84 5.41 -14.86 11.03
N GLN A 85 6.63 -15.10 11.49
CA GLN A 85 7.64 -15.89 10.76
C GLN A 85 7.99 -15.32 9.36
N GLY A 86 7.68 -14.04 9.09
CA GLY A 86 7.89 -13.44 7.77
C GLY A 86 7.00 -14.03 6.67
N LYS A 87 5.91 -14.71 7.03
CA LYS A 87 4.99 -15.35 6.07
C LYS A 87 3.73 -14.49 5.90
N PRO A 88 3.60 -13.75 4.80
CA PRO A 88 2.41 -12.96 4.53
C PRO A 88 1.17 -13.84 4.34
N LEU A 89 0.01 -13.21 4.49
CA LEU A 89 -1.29 -13.82 4.17
C LEU A 89 -1.33 -14.23 2.68
N ASP A 90 -1.65 -15.49 2.42
CA ASP A 90 -1.90 -16.01 1.08
C ASP A 90 -3.35 -15.73 0.66
N LEU A 91 -3.57 -15.66 -0.66
CA LEU A 91 -4.87 -15.31 -1.23
C LEU A 91 -6.00 -16.28 -0.83
N PRO A 92 -5.80 -17.62 -0.81
CA PRO A 92 -6.82 -18.55 -0.32
C PRO A 92 -7.24 -18.28 1.13
N THR A 93 -6.29 -17.99 2.01
CA THR A 93 -6.57 -17.63 3.40
C THR A 93 -7.32 -16.31 3.51
N ILE A 94 -7.00 -15.32 2.67
CA ILE A 94 -7.73 -14.03 2.63
C ILE A 94 -9.19 -14.26 2.21
N ILE A 95 -9.42 -15.10 1.20
CA ILE A 95 -10.76 -15.37 0.66
C ILE A 95 -11.60 -16.20 1.64
N THR A 96 -11.03 -17.28 2.16
CA THR A 96 -11.77 -18.25 2.99
C THR A 96 -11.88 -17.80 4.45
N GLY A 97 -10.97 -16.93 4.90
CA GLY A 97 -10.85 -16.55 6.31
C GLY A 97 -10.43 -17.71 7.23
N SER A 98 -10.02 -18.84 6.67
CA SER A 98 -9.68 -20.03 7.46
C SER A 98 -8.18 -20.03 7.74
N ARG A 99 -7.80 -19.62 8.96
CA ARG A 99 -6.42 -19.72 9.45
C ARG A 99 -6.34 -19.78 10.98
N PRO A 100 -5.24 -20.31 11.52
CA PRO A 100 -4.90 -20.12 12.93
C PRO A 100 -4.81 -18.62 13.27
N PRO A 101 -5.17 -18.24 14.52
CA PRO A 101 -4.98 -16.88 15.02
C PRO A 101 -3.54 -16.42 14.80
N CYS A 102 -3.39 -15.16 14.42
CA CYS A 102 -2.07 -14.60 14.15
C CYS A 102 -2.02 -13.12 14.51
N GLU A 103 -0.83 -12.69 14.89
CA GLU A 103 -0.55 -11.29 15.16
C GLU A 103 0.15 -10.67 13.95
N THR A 104 -0.51 -9.70 13.31
CA THR A 104 0.12 -8.88 12.26
C THR A 104 0.40 -7.52 12.86
N VAL A 105 1.66 -7.12 12.88
CA VAL A 105 2.07 -5.86 13.49
C VAL A 105 2.30 -4.84 12.40
N LEU A 106 1.60 -3.71 12.49
CA LEU A 106 1.73 -2.59 11.56
C LEU A 106 2.52 -1.48 12.24
N PHE A 107 3.67 -1.15 11.66
CA PHE A 107 4.42 0.05 11.98
C PHE A 107 4.16 1.10 10.91
N TYR A 108 3.81 2.31 11.30
CA TYR A 108 3.59 3.41 10.37
C TYR A 108 4.28 4.68 10.83
N ARG A 109 4.72 5.48 9.86
CA ARG A 109 5.31 6.81 10.07
C ARG A 109 4.80 7.77 9.00
N LEU A 110 4.79 9.05 9.32
CA LEU A 110 4.34 10.11 8.43
C LEU A 110 5.52 11.00 8.05
N PHE A 111 5.67 11.26 6.75
CA PHE A 111 6.61 12.24 6.23
C PHE A 111 5.85 13.40 5.58
N PRO A 112 6.15 14.65 5.92
CA PRO A 112 5.68 15.79 5.15
C PRO A 112 6.15 15.69 3.69
N SER A 113 5.34 16.13 2.73
CA SER A 113 5.77 16.14 1.33
C SER A 113 6.93 17.10 1.06
N SER A 114 7.14 18.10 1.93
CA SER A 114 8.25 19.04 1.85
C SER A 114 9.63 18.41 2.05
N VAL A 115 9.72 17.26 2.75
CA VAL A 115 11.02 16.58 2.97
C VAL A 115 11.40 15.61 1.85
N VAL A 116 10.55 15.50 0.82
CA VAL A 116 10.72 14.56 -0.28
C VAL A 116 11.43 15.26 -1.42
N PRO A 117 12.62 14.79 -1.82
CA PRO A 117 13.36 15.43 -2.91
C PRO A 117 12.59 15.37 -4.24
N ARG A 118 12.75 16.41 -5.06
CA ARG A 118 12.11 16.50 -6.39
C ARG A 118 13.01 16.02 -7.51
N GLU A 119 14.32 16.19 -7.36
CA GLU A 119 15.28 15.73 -8.35
C GLU A 119 15.24 14.18 -8.45
N PRO A 120 15.18 13.60 -9.65
CA PRO A 120 14.96 12.16 -9.84
C PRO A 120 15.95 11.26 -9.10
N GLU A 121 17.23 11.63 -9.10
CA GLU A 121 18.32 10.90 -8.46
C GLU A 121 18.20 10.96 -6.93
N GLN A 122 17.91 12.15 -6.40
CA GLN A 122 17.73 12.35 -4.96
C GLN A 122 16.46 11.67 -4.45
N LEU A 123 15.37 11.72 -5.22
CA LEU A 123 14.11 11.02 -4.93
C LEU A 123 14.34 9.52 -4.89
N SER A 124 15.07 8.98 -5.87
CA SER A 124 15.42 7.56 -5.95
C SER A 124 16.24 7.14 -4.73
N LYS A 125 17.26 7.92 -4.37
CA LYS A 125 18.07 7.67 -3.17
C LYS A 125 17.23 7.72 -1.90
N TRP A 126 16.43 8.78 -1.72
CA TRP A 126 15.55 8.93 -0.58
C TRP A 126 14.61 7.73 -0.43
N LEU A 127 14.06 7.23 -1.54
CA LEU A 127 13.18 6.07 -1.54
C LEU A 127 13.91 4.77 -1.18
N TYR A 128 15.13 4.57 -1.72
CA TYR A 128 15.97 3.42 -1.35
C TYR A 128 16.36 3.43 0.12
N ASP A 129 16.70 4.60 0.67
CA ASP A 129 17.00 4.74 2.10
C ASP A 129 15.80 4.31 2.97
N ARG A 130 14.56 4.65 2.57
CA ARG A 130 13.35 4.18 3.28
C ARG A 130 13.23 2.65 3.26
N TRP A 131 13.64 2.00 2.18
CA TRP A 131 13.60 0.53 2.08
C TRP A 131 14.71 -0.16 2.88
N VAL A 132 15.89 0.45 2.97
CA VAL A 132 16.97 -0.04 3.84
C VAL A 132 16.56 0.06 5.31
N GLU A 133 15.92 1.16 5.70
CA GLU A 133 15.36 1.30 7.05
C GLU A 133 14.29 0.25 7.34
N LYS A 134 13.42 -0.04 6.37
CA LYS A 134 12.40 -1.09 6.49
C LYS A 134 13.02 -2.47 6.68
N GLU A 135 14.08 -2.77 5.95
CA GLU A 135 14.84 -4.01 6.10
C GLU A 135 15.32 -4.17 7.54
N ALA A 136 15.99 -3.14 8.09
CA ALA A 136 16.50 -3.17 9.46
C ALA A 136 15.37 -3.27 10.50
N LEU A 137 14.24 -2.58 10.28
CA LEU A 137 13.06 -2.67 11.15
C LEU A 137 12.47 -4.08 11.18
N LEU A 138 12.33 -4.72 10.03
CA LEU A 138 11.81 -6.09 9.92
C LEU A 138 12.79 -7.11 10.49
N GLU A 139 14.09 -6.95 10.22
CA GLU A 139 15.14 -7.81 10.78
C GLU A 139 15.14 -7.75 12.32
N HIS A 140 15.05 -6.54 12.89
CA HIS A 140 14.94 -6.38 14.34
C HIS A 140 13.67 -7.02 14.88
N PHE A 141 12.52 -6.78 14.23
CA PHE A 141 11.24 -7.37 14.63
C PHE A 141 11.29 -8.91 14.63
N TYR A 142 11.85 -9.53 13.59
CA TYR A 142 11.94 -10.99 13.53
C TYR A 142 12.92 -11.58 14.53
N LYS A 143 13.91 -10.81 15.00
CA LYS A 143 14.86 -11.22 16.05
C LYS A 143 14.32 -11.02 17.47
N HIS A 144 13.61 -9.92 17.73
CA HIS A 144 13.25 -9.50 19.10
C HIS A 144 11.74 -9.47 19.38
N GLY A 145 10.90 -9.60 18.36
CA GLY A 145 9.44 -9.56 18.48
C GLY A 145 8.83 -8.15 18.60
N THR A 146 9.64 -7.09 18.53
CA THR A 146 9.19 -5.70 18.67
C THR A 146 9.84 -4.78 17.64
N PHE A 147 9.14 -3.69 17.29
CA PHE A 147 9.72 -2.63 16.47
C PHE A 147 10.54 -1.66 17.33
N LEU A 148 11.59 -1.09 16.76
CA LEU A 148 12.42 -0.10 17.45
C LEU A 148 11.61 1.17 17.74
N GLY A 149 11.76 1.72 18.94
CA GLY A 149 11.11 2.99 19.34
C GLY A 149 9.63 2.87 19.73
N THR A 150 9.05 1.67 19.77
CA THR A 150 7.71 1.48 20.32
C THR A 150 7.82 1.34 21.85
N ASN A 151 7.61 2.44 22.57
CA ASN A 151 7.23 2.34 23.99
C ASN A 151 5.88 1.63 24.01
N GLY A 152 5.80 0.46 24.66
CA GLY A 152 4.64 -0.43 24.64
C GLY A 152 3.34 0.36 24.70
N SER A 153 2.67 0.49 23.55
CA SER A 153 1.42 1.20 23.46
C SER A 153 0.38 0.31 24.14
N ASN A 154 -0.19 0.78 25.25
CA ASN A 154 -1.34 0.14 25.94
C ASN A 154 -2.63 0.08 25.08
N ARG A 155 -2.54 0.28 23.76
CA ARG A 155 -3.68 0.07 22.87
C ARG A 155 -3.94 -1.42 22.79
N GLU A 156 -5.15 -1.81 23.19
CA GLU A 156 -5.62 -3.17 23.01
C GLU A 156 -5.47 -3.60 21.54
N ASN A 157 -4.88 -4.78 21.35
CA ASN A 157 -4.79 -5.40 20.04
C ASN A 157 -6.19 -5.50 19.43
N SER A 158 -6.38 -4.88 18.27
CA SER A 158 -7.64 -5.00 17.53
C SER A 158 -7.79 -6.42 17.03
N LYS A 159 -8.59 -7.23 17.73
CA LYS A 159 -8.88 -8.60 17.33
C LYS A 159 -9.86 -8.57 16.16
N LEU A 160 -9.36 -8.93 14.98
CA LEU A 160 -10.20 -9.19 13.82
C LEU A 160 -10.75 -10.61 13.94
N HIS A 161 -12.07 -10.71 14.17
CA HIS A 161 -12.80 -11.98 14.16
C HIS A 161 -13.63 -12.07 12.89
N GLN A 162 -13.43 -13.11 12.10
CA GLN A 162 -14.28 -13.42 10.95
C GLN A 162 -15.45 -14.28 11.45
N ASP A 163 -16.67 -13.90 11.09
CA ASP A 163 -17.90 -14.61 11.45
C ASP A 163 -18.40 -15.39 10.22
N PRO A 164 -18.13 -16.71 10.14
CA PRO A 164 -18.47 -17.52 8.97
C PRO A 164 -19.98 -17.61 8.74
N LEU A 165 -20.77 -17.59 9.82
CA LEU A 165 -22.23 -17.67 9.72
C LEU A 165 -22.78 -16.40 9.09
N ARG A 166 -22.30 -15.23 9.53
CA ARG A 166 -22.67 -13.95 8.93
C ARG A 166 -22.31 -13.91 7.44
N PHE A 167 -21.12 -14.39 7.05
CA PHE A 167 -20.74 -14.46 5.65
C PHE A 167 -21.66 -15.39 4.86
N LEU A 168 -21.97 -16.58 5.38
CA LEU A 168 -22.85 -17.54 4.73
C LEU A 168 -24.24 -16.94 4.50
N VAL A 169 -24.84 -16.33 5.52
CA VAL A 169 -26.17 -15.71 5.44
C VAL A 169 -26.20 -14.60 4.40
N LEU A 170 -25.19 -13.72 4.40
CA LEU A 170 -25.10 -12.63 3.41
C LEU A 170 -24.98 -13.17 1.98
N HIS A 171 -24.13 -14.19 1.74
CA HIS A 171 -23.97 -14.76 0.41
C HIS A 171 -25.25 -15.46 -0.07
N LEU A 172 -25.92 -16.24 0.79
CA LEU A 172 -27.20 -16.85 0.47
C LEU A 172 -28.27 -15.80 0.14
N PHE A 173 -28.34 -14.71 0.92
CA PHE A 173 -29.27 -13.61 0.65
C PHE A 173 -29.02 -12.97 -0.72
N PHE A 174 -27.77 -12.64 -1.06
CA PHE A 174 -27.47 -12.01 -2.35
C PHE A 174 -27.66 -12.97 -3.53
N ILE A 175 -27.28 -14.25 -3.39
CA ILE A 175 -27.48 -15.25 -4.46
C ILE A 175 -28.98 -15.47 -4.72
N THR A 176 -29.78 -15.65 -3.67
CA THR A 176 -31.24 -15.83 -3.81
C THR A 176 -31.90 -14.58 -4.38
N SER A 177 -31.51 -13.39 -3.92
CA SER A 177 -31.98 -12.11 -4.48
C SER A 177 -31.63 -11.98 -5.96
N SER A 178 -30.37 -12.22 -6.36
CA SER A 178 -29.95 -12.16 -7.76
C SER A 178 -30.70 -13.16 -8.63
N TYR A 179 -30.95 -14.37 -8.14
CA TYR A 179 -31.74 -15.38 -8.85
C TYR A 179 -33.19 -14.91 -9.07
N ILE A 180 -33.84 -14.34 -8.05
CA ILE A 180 -35.20 -13.79 -8.15
C ILE A 180 -35.26 -12.66 -9.19
N HIS A 181 -34.32 -11.71 -9.15
CA HIS A 181 -34.27 -10.61 -10.11
C HIS A 181 -34.03 -11.11 -11.53
N TYR A 182 -33.13 -12.08 -11.71
CA TYR A 182 -32.89 -12.71 -13.01
C TYR A 182 -34.17 -13.39 -13.54
N SER A 183 -34.85 -14.19 -12.71
CA SER A 183 -36.10 -14.87 -13.08
C SER A 183 -37.23 -13.89 -13.39
N MET A 184 -37.35 -12.79 -12.65
CA MET A 184 -38.32 -11.73 -12.93
C MET A 184 -38.03 -11.07 -14.28
N LEU A 185 -36.77 -10.74 -14.54
CA LEU A 185 -36.34 -10.07 -15.76
C LEU A 185 -36.53 -10.98 -17.00
N THR A 186 -36.19 -12.26 -16.90
CA THR A 186 -36.43 -13.23 -17.99
C THR A 186 -37.91 -13.45 -18.23
N TYR A 187 -38.73 -13.53 -17.18
CA TYR A 187 -40.18 -13.63 -17.31
C TYR A 187 -40.77 -12.41 -18.03
N VAL A 188 -40.40 -11.20 -17.60
CA VAL A 188 -40.85 -9.96 -18.25
C VAL A 188 -40.42 -9.91 -19.72
N LEU A 189 -39.17 -10.25 -20.03
CA LEU A 189 -38.69 -10.31 -21.42
C LEU A 189 -39.47 -11.34 -22.26
N SER A 190 -39.84 -12.48 -21.68
CA SER A 190 -40.68 -13.48 -22.37
C SER A 190 -42.12 -13.03 -22.60
N CYS A 191 -42.60 -11.99 -21.91
CA CYS A 191 -43.90 -11.38 -22.19
C CYS A 191 -43.86 -10.39 -23.37
N PHE A 192 -42.66 -9.92 -23.75
CA PHE A 192 -42.46 -8.95 -24.83
C PHE A 192 -42.00 -9.58 -26.16
N TRP A 193 -41.72 -10.89 -26.18
CA TRP A 193 -41.35 -11.65 -27.38
C TRP A 193 -42.29 -12.83 -27.56
#